data_AF-A0A9X4SAV0-F1
#
_entry.id   AF-A0A9X4SAV0-F1
#
_cell.length_a   1.000
_cell.length_b   1.000
_cell.length_c   1.000
_cell.angle_alpha   90.00
_cell.angle_beta   90.00
_cell.angle_gamma   90.00
#
_symmetry.space_group_name_H-M   'P 1'
#
loop_
_entity.id
_entity.type
_entity.pdbx_description
1 polymer ?
#
loop_
_entity_poly.entity_id
_entity_poly.type
_entity_poly.pdbx_seq_one_letter_code
_entity_poly.pdbx_strand_id
1 'polypeptide(L)'
;MLKNFSFSNGKGKVFAHHIIQSFDPKDNITPEQAHEIGEKMMLQFTEGKHEFVIATHVDQDQIHNHIIFNSTSNVDLKKFRWKKITASNLRKISDEMALEYGIQPLKKNIRL
;
A
#
# COMPACT_ATOMS: atom_id res chain seq x y z
N MET A 1 0.61 0.17 10.24
CA MET A 1 0.85 0.32 8.79
C MET A 1 -0.28 1.05 8.07
N LEU A 2 0.04 1.59 6.90
CA LEU A 2 -0.70 2.54 6.04
C LEU A 2 -1.05 3.86 6.74
N LYS A 3 -0.38 4.96 6.35
CA LYS A 3 -0.56 6.26 7.02
C LYS A 3 -1.26 7.34 6.22
N ASN A 4 -1.40 7.25 4.89
CA ASN A 4 -2.09 8.29 4.12
C ASN A 4 -2.72 7.75 2.82
N PHE A 5 -3.95 8.19 2.55
CA PHE A 5 -4.61 8.08 1.26
C PHE A 5 -4.84 9.50 0.74
N SER A 6 -4.26 9.86 -0.40
CA SER A 6 -4.63 11.11 -1.07
C SER A 6 -5.86 10.82 -1.96
N PHE A 7 -6.97 11.50 -1.65
CA PHE A 7 -8.18 11.45 -2.45
C PHE A 7 -8.25 12.72 -3.30
N SER A 8 -8.28 12.56 -4.63
CA SER A 8 -8.78 13.61 -5.51
C SER A 8 -10.30 13.47 -5.61
N ASN A 9 -11.03 14.46 -5.08
CA ASN A 9 -12.48 14.62 -5.30
C ASN A 9 -12.80 15.31 -6.66
N GLY A 10 -11.82 15.40 -7.56
CA GLY A 10 -11.93 16.19 -8.79
C GLY A 10 -12.68 15.46 -9.89
N LYS A 11 -13.43 16.21 -10.70
CA LYS A 11 -14.02 15.83 -11.99
C LYS A 11 -12.97 15.46 -13.07
N GLY A 12 -11.79 14.99 -12.66
CA GLY A 12 -10.63 14.73 -13.50
C GLY A 12 -10.32 13.24 -13.64
N LYS A 13 -9.65 12.88 -14.73
CA LYS A 13 -9.22 11.51 -15.01
C LYS A 13 -8.13 11.10 -14.01
N VAL A 14 -8.36 10.03 -13.25
CA VAL A 14 -7.31 9.42 -12.43
C VAL A 14 -6.38 8.61 -13.34
N PHE A 15 -5.09 8.93 -13.30
CA PHE A 15 -4.05 8.24 -14.07
C PHE A 15 -3.33 7.17 -13.24
N ALA A 16 -3.11 7.44 -11.96
CA ALA A 16 -2.48 6.52 -11.02
C ALA A 16 -3.02 6.72 -9.61
N HIS A 17 -2.75 5.74 -8.75
CA HIS A 17 -3.06 5.77 -7.34
C HIS A 17 -1.77 5.73 -6.53
N HIS A 18 -1.71 6.50 -5.45
CA HIS A 18 -0.55 6.61 -4.58
C HIS A 18 -0.88 6.05 -3.19
N ILE A 19 -0.07 5.10 -2.73
CA ILE A 19 -0.18 4.45 -1.42
C ILE A 19 1.09 4.77 -0.62
N ILE A 20 0.91 5.10 0.66
CA ILE A 20 2.01 5.23 1.61
C ILE A 20 1.88 4.16 2.68
N GLN A 21 2.84 3.23 2.70
CA GLN A 21 2.95 2.14 3.67
C GLN A 21 4.12 2.41 4.59
N SER A 22 3.83 2.67 5.87
CA SER A 22 4.85 2.98 6.88
C SER A 22 4.95 1.88 7.93
N PHE A 23 6.16 1.65 8.40
CA PHE A 23 6.52 0.68 9.44
C PHE A 23 6.87 1.42 10.73
N ASP A 24 6.59 0.82 11.89
CA ASP A 24 6.98 1.42 13.17
C ASP A 24 8.50 1.26 13.36
N PRO A 25 9.24 2.25 13.89
CA PRO A 25 10.67 2.09 14.12
C PRO A 25 11.01 0.93 15.06
N LYS A 26 10.05 0.51 15.90
CA LYS A 26 10.18 -0.63 16.81
C LYS A 26 10.05 -1.98 16.13
N ASP A 27 9.56 -2.03 14.89
CA ASP A 27 9.39 -3.27 14.13
C ASP A 27 10.74 -3.87 13.68
N ASN A 28 11.84 -3.11 13.82
CA ASN A 28 13.22 -3.51 13.45
C ASN A 28 13.32 -4.14 12.05
N ILE A 29 12.61 -3.53 11.10
CA ILE A 29 12.55 -3.95 9.70
C ILE A 29 13.72 -3.34 8.90
N THR A 30 14.31 -4.10 7.97
CA THR A 30 15.28 -3.54 7.01
C THR A 30 14.58 -2.85 5.83
N PRO A 31 15.26 -1.93 5.11
CA PRO A 31 14.71 -1.35 3.89
C PRO A 31 14.29 -2.39 2.84
N GLU A 32 15.07 -3.47 2.70
CA GLU A 32 14.82 -4.55 1.75
C GLU A 32 13.55 -5.33 2.12
N GLN A 33 13.38 -5.64 3.41
CA GLN A 33 12.16 -6.28 3.91
C GLN A 33 10.95 -5.36 3.71
N ALA A 34 11.09 -4.06 3.97
CA ALA A 34 10.02 -3.10 3.73
C ALA A 34 9.60 -3.10 2.26
N HIS A 35 10.58 -3.10 1.34
CA HIS A 35 10.35 -3.17 -0.09
C HIS A 35 9.63 -4.47 -0.50
N GLU A 36 10.12 -5.62 -0.04
CA GLU A 36 9.56 -6.93 -0.36
C GLU A 36 8.12 -7.09 0.15
N ILE A 37 7.84 -6.62 1.37
CA ILE A 37 6.47 -6.60 1.92
C ILE A 37 5.56 -5.71 1.05
N GLY A 38 6.05 -4.56 0.61
CA GLY A 38 5.33 -3.66 -0.29
C GLY A 38 5.03 -4.32 -1.64
N GLU A 39 6.00 -5.03 -2.21
CA GLU A 39 5.86 -5.76 -3.47
C GLU A 39 4.83 -6.88 -3.37
N LYS A 40 4.95 -7.76 -2.36
CA LYS A 40 4.00 -8.85 -2.10
C LYS A 40 2.58 -8.32 -1.90
N MET A 41 2.43 -7.26 -1.09
CA MET A 41 1.15 -6.59 -0.87
C MET A 41 0.54 -6.11 -2.20
N MET A 42 1.33 -5.50 -3.08
CA MET A 42 0.84 -4.96 -4.35
C MET A 42 0.52 -6.03 -5.38
N LEU A 43 1.33 -7.09 -5.47
CA LEU A 43 1.04 -8.24 -6.33
C LEU A 43 -0.30 -8.88 -5.94
N GLN A 44 -0.54 -9.09 -4.65
CA GLN A 44 -1.81 -9.63 -4.18
C GLN A 44 -2.98 -8.64 -4.37
N PHE A 45 -2.78 -7.37 -4.03
CA PHE A 45 -3.84 -6.35 -4.11
C PHE A 45 -4.29 -6.05 -5.55
N THR A 46 -3.35 -6.05 -6.49
CA THR A 46 -3.62 -5.76 -7.90
C THR A 46 -3.91 -7.03 -8.72
N GLU A 47 -3.73 -8.21 -8.12
CA GLU A 47 -3.77 -9.50 -8.80
C GLU A 47 -2.80 -9.56 -10.01
N GLY A 48 -1.71 -8.79 -9.96
CA GLY A 48 -0.74 -8.65 -11.05
C GLY A 48 -1.26 -7.91 -12.30
N LYS A 49 -2.47 -7.34 -12.26
CA LYS A 49 -3.13 -6.69 -13.42
C LYS A 49 -2.75 -5.23 -13.61
N HIS A 50 -2.11 -4.62 -12.61
CA HIS A 50 -1.73 -3.21 -12.63
C HIS A 50 -0.24 -3.09 -12.39
N GLU A 51 0.44 -2.37 -13.27
CA GLU A 51 1.85 -2.01 -13.11
C GLU A 51 2.00 -1.06 -11.93
N PHE A 52 3.10 -1.19 -11.18
CA PHE A 52 3.39 -0.32 -10.05
C PHE A 52 4.89 -0.07 -9.89
N VAL A 53 5.22 1.02 -9.21
CA VAL A 53 6.58 1.38 -8.79
C VAL A 53 6.58 1.58 -7.28
N ILE A 54 7.63 1.07 -6.62
CA ILE A 54 7.84 1.21 -5.18
C ILE A 54 9.13 2.01 -4.97
N ALA A 55 9.04 3.08 -4.18
CA ALA A 55 10.17 3.81 -3.65
C ALA A 55 10.19 3.66 -2.12
N THR A 56 11.24 3.05 -1.59
CA THR A 56 11.43 2.86 -0.15
C THR A 56 12.30 3.99 0.39
N HIS A 57 11.74 4.79 1.29
CA HIS A 57 12.43 5.90 1.94
C HIS A 57 13.03 5.46 3.27
N VAL A 58 14.30 5.83 3.49
CA VAL A 58 15.12 5.47 4.66
C VAL A 58 15.75 6.70 5.33
N ASP A 59 15.46 7.87 4.80
CA ASP A 59 16.02 9.17 5.17
C ASP A 59 15.21 9.89 6.27
N GLN A 60 14.13 9.28 6.74
CA GLN A 60 13.26 9.79 7.80
C GLN A 60 13.25 8.84 9.00
N ASP A 61 12.67 9.27 10.13
CA ASP A 61 12.57 8.48 11.37
C ASP A 61 11.90 7.11 11.20
N GLN A 62 11.14 6.91 10.11
CA GLN A 62 10.38 5.70 9.82
C GLN A 62 10.61 5.26 8.39
N ILE A 63 10.99 4.00 8.20
CA ILE A 63 11.01 3.37 6.88
C ILE A 63 9.58 3.34 6.34
N HIS A 64 9.40 3.80 5.09
CA HIS A 64 8.12 3.77 4.42
C HIS A 64 8.25 3.61 2.92
N ASN A 65 7.27 2.95 2.32
CA ASN A 65 7.14 2.83 0.88
C ASN A 65 6.18 3.89 0.36
N HIS A 66 6.60 4.59 -0.69
CA HIS A 66 5.71 5.23 -1.64
C HIS A 66 5.47 4.28 -2.81
N ILE A 67 4.20 3.95 -3.03
CA ILE A 67 3.81 3.02 -4.09
C ILE A 67 2.86 3.73 -5.03
N ILE A 68 3.21 3.80 -6.31
CA ILE A 68 2.35 4.35 -7.35
C ILE A 68 1.94 3.20 -8.27
N PHE A 69 0.64 3.01 -8.49
CA PHE A 69 0.15 1.99 -9.43
C PHE A 69 -0.78 2.55 -10.50
N ASN A 70 -0.73 1.95 -11.67
CA ASN A 70 -1.48 2.34 -12.85
C ASN A 70 -2.99 2.21 -12.59
N SER A 71 -3.75 3.27 -12.85
CA SER A 71 -5.22 3.23 -12.69
C SER A 71 -5.92 2.36 -13.75
N THR A 72 -5.23 1.96 -14.82
CA THR A 72 -5.77 1.08 -15.87
C THR A 72 -5.05 -0.27 -15.82
N SER A 73 -5.79 -1.36 -15.92
CA SER A 73 -5.21 -2.70 -15.98
C SER A 73 -4.58 -2.95 -17.35
N ASN A 74 -3.41 -3.58 -17.38
CA ASN A 74 -2.72 -3.93 -18.63
C ASN A 74 -3.28 -5.22 -19.28
N VAL A 75 -4.17 -5.93 -18.59
CA VAL A 75 -4.79 -7.17 -19.07
C VAL A 75 -6.11 -6.90 -19.79
N ASP A 76 -7.02 -6.18 -19.13
CA ASP A 76 -8.40 -5.97 -19.60
C ASP A 76 -8.72 -4.50 -19.94
N LEU A 77 -7.73 -3.61 -19.81
CA LEU A 77 -7.84 -2.16 -20.09
C LEU A 77 -8.90 -1.43 -19.26
N LYS A 78 -9.38 -2.04 -18.17
CA LYS A 78 -10.39 -1.42 -17.30
C LYS A 78 -9.74 -0.56 -16.23
N LYS A 79 -10.48 0.47 -15.82
CA LYS A 79 -10.08 1.36 -14.72
C LYS A 79 -10.26 0.69 -13.37
N PHE A 80 -9.23 0.75 -12.54
CA PHE A 80 -9.32 0.43 -11.12
C PHE A 80 -10.33 1.36 -10.45
N ARG A 81 -11.26 0.79 -9.68
CA ARG A 81 -12.29 1.54 -8.97
C ARG A 81 -12.02 1.52 -7.48
N TRP A 82 -11.53 2.64 -6.96
CA TRP A 82 -11.40 2.83 -5.52
C TRP A 82 -12.79 2.96 -4.88
N LYS A 83 -13.14 2.01 -4.00
CA LYS A 83 -14.40 1.99 -3.23
C LYS A 83 -14.09 2.19 -1.76
N LYS A 84 -15.12 2.47 -0.95
CA LYS A 84 -14.99 2.60 0.52
C LYS A 84 -14.30 1.38 1.16
N ILE A 85 -14.58 0.17 0.68
CA ILE A 85 -14.00 -1.07 1.20
C ILE A 85 -12.55 -1.31 0.75
N THR A 86 -12.12 -0.70 -0.37
CA THR A 86 -10.81 -0.95 -0.98
C THR A 86 -9.66 -0.67 -0.03
N ALA A 87 -9.74 0.45 0.72
CA ALA A 87 -8.73 0.81 1.71
C ALA A 87 -8.64 -0.22 2.85
N SER A 88 -9.77 -0.78 3.30
CA SER A 88 -9.79 -1.81 4.34
C SER A 88 -9.21 -3.13 3.84
N ASN A 89 -9.47 -3.51 2.60
CA ASN A 89 -8.90 -4.71 1.98
C ASN A 89 -7.39 -4.57 1.80
N LEU A 90 -6.93 -3.43 1.26
CA LEU A 90 -5.50 -3.14 1.14
C LEU A 90 -4.80 -3.18 2.49
N ARG A 91 -5.42 -2.61 3.53
CA ARG A 91 -4.88 -2.68 4.89
C ARG A 91 -4.78 -4.11 5.40
N LYS A 92 -5.83 -4.91 5.19
CA LYS A 92 -5.83 -6.33 5.58
C LYS A 92 -4.68 -7.08 4.90
N ILE A 93 -4.51 -6.90 3.59
CA ILE A 93 -3.41 -7.52 2.83
C ILE A 93 -2.05 -7.03 3.35
N SER A 94 -1.88 -5.73 3.57
CA SER A 94 -0.64 -5.18 4.15
C SER A 94 -0.32 -5.78 5.51
N ASP A 95 -1.32 -5.96 6.36
CA ASP A 95 -1.17 -6.51 7.70
C ASP A 95 -0.84 -8.01 7.64
N GLU A 96 -1.46 -8.77 6.73
CA GLU A 96 -1.14 -10.18 6.46
C GLU A 96 0.29 -10.35 5.98
N MET A 97 0.73 -9.57 4.99
CA MET A 97 2.11 -9.62 4.49
C MET A 97 3.13 -9.24 5.55
N ALA A 98 2.83 -8.27 6.42
CA ALA A 98 3.72 -7.88 7.51
C ALA A 98 3.89 -8.98 8.57
N LEU A 99 2.81 -9.75 8.85
CA LEU A 99 2.85 -10.85 9.80
C LEU A 99 3.81 -11.97 9.39
N GLU A 100 3.99 -12.21 8.08
CA GLU A 100 4.98 -13.18 7.57
C GLU A 100 6.41 -12.85 8.01
N TYR A 101 6.69 -11.57 8.31
CA TYR A 101 7.99 -11.07 8.76
C TYR A 101 8.04 -10.85 10.28
N GLY A 102 7.04 -11.35 11.02
CA GLY A 102 6.96 -11.19 12.47
C GLY A 102 6.55 -9.79 12.93
N ILE A 103 6.16 -8.91 12.02
CA ILE A 103 5.77 -7.54 12.33
C ILE A 103 4.31 -7.50 12.75
N GLN A 104 4.04 -6.96 13.94
CA GLN A 104 2.70 -6.92 14.49
C GLN A 104 1.91 -5.73 13.95
N PRO A 105 0.78 -5.97 13.26
CA PRO A 105 -0.06 -4.88 12.77
C PRO A 105 -0.60 -3.99 13.89
N LEU A 106 -0.79 -2.70 13.57
CA LEU A 106 -1.42 -1.76 14.50
C LEU A 106 -2.84 -2.23 14.82
N LYS A 107 -3.13 -2.39 16.12
CA LYS A 107 -4.49 -2.66 16.60
C LYS A 107 -5.44 -1.59 16.06
N LYS A 108 -6.59 -2.03 15.57
CA LYS A 108 -7.63 -1.14 15.05
C LYS A 108 -8.14 -0.29 16.23
N ASN A 109 -7.86 1.01 16.24
CA ASN A 109 -8.59 1.92 17.10
C ASN A 109 -10.01 2.01 16.54
N ILE A 110 -10.92 1.20 17.10
CA ILE A 110 -12.36 1.40 16.92
C ILE A 110 -12.67 2.69 17.67
N ARG A 111 -12.72 3.83 16.95
CA ARG A 111 -13.45 4.98 17.47
C ARG A 111 -14.93 4.58 17.42
N LEU A 112 -15.50 4.32 18.59
CA LEU A 112 -16.95 4.25 18.82
C LEU A 112 -17.59 5.59 18.43
#